data_AF-A0A7I7RRL0-F1
#
_entry.id   AF-A0A7I7RRL0-F1
#
_cell.length_a   1.000
_cell.length_b   1.000
_cell.length_c   1.000
_cell.angle_alpha   90.00
_cell.angle_beta   90.00
_cell.angle_gamma   90.00
#
_symmetry.space_group_name_H-M   'P 1'
#
loop_
_entity.id
_entity.type
_entity.pdbx_description
1 polymer ?
#
loop_
_entity_poly.entity_id
_entity_poly.type
_entity_poly.pdbx_seq_one_letter_code
_entity_poly.pdbx_strand_id
1 'polypeptide(L)'
;MNYEPTVALDIIVNGEHHHGRRVAADMTLVHFLHEDLGLTGTKIGCSIGECRACTVAVQVEPDGPPVTRQACMTGMRHTAGWKVTTIEGLGEPDELNPVQKAIFTRQAFQCGYCAAGFAVAGTVALAGVRPGDDAKAVERRVDAVLGPHLCRCTGYGRYRDAILSAAPSQAAAPEVRLFASPPTGLNASPAMRPSAAPIARPVMQALTKADTDELGYTPVFDDPTLELVRLLRDGAEIEHSLLVQYLYAAFSVKLPDYAQLAGWPNHRYGGRPLHVIGVAIEEMTHLDVVNELLVALGAAPHLGRQQFPYETDIYPFDFTLEPLNLHSIAKYLYVEASTTAVDLDAPQDPEHRAMLERLYAALNSTAPHHMRPNQVGSLYRKVVRVLKLLEHRHPSSLDYDYWGARLGVVLEEGEHEHFDFFRTLFDGTHPALPAGGPDIWDPTHPEHPVLALKLESGLPRSGEPIVDELLPAMRHLSNLHYWAVCMLLDLSYRHRGRFHSAARRHMTGPLRSLGSALATHGHGVPFDAFVAGYAPGLDSRRNLELAVSMLQQTLIAQQRYARHLPPDYAHTCVTETLWELSDLC
;
A
#
# COMPACT_ATOMS: atom_id res chain seq x y z
N MET A 1 -27.35 5.51 -32.70
CA MET A 1 -25.93 5.43 -33.09
C MET A 1 -25.41 6.85 -33.18
N ASN A 2 -24.86 7.37 -32.09
CA ASN A 2 -24.17 8.67 -32.12
C ASN A 2 -22.75 8.38 -32.62
N TYR A 3 -22.45 8.76 -33.86
CA TYR A 3 -21.09 8.69 -34.39
C TYR A 3 -20.24 9.66 -33.58
N GLU A 4 -19.36 9.15 -32.71
CA GLU A 4 -18.33 10.00 -32.12
C GLU A 4 -17.44 10.52 -33.26
N PRO A 5 -17.23 11.85 -33.35
CA PRO A 5 -16.35 12.40 -34.37
C PRO A 5 -14.94 11.86 -34.17
N THR A 6 -14.35 11.32 -35.23
CA THR A 6 -12.96 10.84 -35.22
C THR A 6 -12.06 11.77 -36.03
N VAL A 7 -10.77 11.81 -35.69
CA VAL A 7 -9.73 12.53 -36.44
C VAL A 7 -8.66 11.55 -36.90
N ALA A 8 -8.09 11.77 -38.08
CA ALA A 8 -6.90 11.05 -38.52
C ALA A 8 -5.68 11.63 -37.79
N LEU A 9 -4.83 10.76 -37.24
CA LEU A 9 -3.60 11.16 -36.59
C LEU A 9 -2.63 11.77 -37.60
N ASP A 10 -1.98 12.83 -37.18
CA ASP A 10 -0.77 13.40 -37.78
C ASP A 10 0.00 14.09 -36.64
N ILE A 11 0.78 13.33 -35.88
CA ILE A 11 1.48 13.82 -34.68
C ILE A 11 2.81 13.09 -34.55
N ILE A 12 3.85 13.79 -34.11
CA ILE A 12 5.15 13.19 -33.79
C ILE A 12 5.26 13.08 -32.27
N VAL A 13 5.41 11.88 -31.72
CA VAL A 13 5.58 11.66 -30.27
C VAL A 13 6.94 11.03 -30.02
N ASN A 14 7.77 11.68 -29.21
CA ASN A 14 9.14 11.23 -28.91
C ASN A 14 9.99 10.90 -30.16
N GLY A 15 9.74 11.63 -31.27
CA GLY A 15 10.43 11.42 -32.55
C GLY A 15 9.80 10.38 -33.49
N GLU A 16 8.79 9.62 -33.03
CA GLU A 16 8.03 8.69 -33.87
C GLU A 16 6.82 9.40 -34.50
N HIS A 17 6.63 9.24 -35.82
CA HIS A 17 5.51 9.85 -36.53
C HIS A 17 4.31 8.90 -36.56
N HIS A 18 3.22 9.32 -35.92
CA HIS A 18 1.93 8.63 -35.95
C HIS A 18 1.01 9.31 -36.96
N HIS A 19 0.78 8.62 -38.08
CA HIS A 19 -0.02 9.13 -39.20
C HIS A 19 -1.11 8.14 -39.64
N GLY A 20 -2.29 8.65 -40.03
CA GLY A 20 -3.33 7.93 -40.78
C GLY A 20 -4.31 7.09 -39.95
N ARG A 21 -3.93 6.60 -38.76
CA ARG A 21 -4.87 5.94 -37.83
C ARG A 21 -5.92 6.93 -37.33
N ARG A 22 -7.17 6.50 -37.20
CA ARG A 22 -8.26 7.34 -36.65
C ARG A 22 -8.43 7.11 -35.15
N VAL A 23 -8.63 8.20 -34.40
CA VAL A 23 -8.94 8.20 -32.96
C VAL A 23 -10.13 9.12 -32.69
N ALA A 24 -10.78 8.96 -31.53
CA ALA A 24 -11.86 9.87 -31.12
C ALA A 24 -11.31 11.32 -30.98
N ALA A 25 -12.06 12.30 -31.48
CA ALA A 25 -11.59 13.70 -31.57
C ALA A 25 -11.47 14.39 -30.20
N ASP A 26 -12.25 13.93 -29.23
CA ASP A 26 -12.32 14.39 -27.85
C ASP A 26 -11.46 13.55 -26.90
N MET A 27 -10.92 12.41 -27.35
CA MET A 27 -9.86 11.70 -26.63
C MET A 27 -8.75 12.70 -26.28
N THR A 28 -8.37 12.74 -25.01
CA THR A 28 -7.29 13.62 -24.56
C THR A 28 -5.94 13.02 -24.94
N LEU A 29 -4.93 13.87 -25.13
CA LEU A 29 -3.56 13.47 -25.43
C LEU A 29 -3.02 12.49 -24.39
N VAL A 30 -3.32 12.68 -23.09
CA VAL A 30 -2.83 11.75 -22.06
C VAL A 30 -3.40 10.34 -22.21
N HIS A 31 -4.68 10.22 -22.58
CA HIS A 31 -5.31 8.91 -22.85
C HIS A 31 -4.71 8.27 -24.11
N PHE A 32 -4.47 9.05 -25.17
CA PHE A 32 -3.77 8.54 -26.36
C PHE A 32 -2.36 8.04 -26.02
N LEU A 33 -1.60 8.81 -25.23
CA LEU A 33 -0.26 8.40 -24.79
C LEU A 33 -0.30 7.09 -23.98
N HIS A 34 -1.24 6.96 -23.04
CA HIS A 34 -1.32 5.79 -22.15
C HIS A 34 -1.88 4.55 -22.85
N GLU A 35 -3.06 4.69 -23.45
CA GLU A 35 -3.85 3.55 -23.93
C GLU A 35 -3.42 3.09 -25.32
N ASP A 36 -3.09 4.02 -26.20
CA ASP A 36 -2.73 3.70 -27.59
C ASP A 36 -1.21 3.47 -27.75
N LEU A 37 -0.38 4.20 -27.01
CA LEU A 37 1.09 4.13 -27.13
C LEU A 37 1.79 3.46 -25.93
N GLY A 38 1.11 3.22 -24.80
CA GLY A 38 1.71 2.62 -23.60
C GLY A 38 2.67 3.54 -22.83
N LEU A 39 2.70 4.84 -23.14
CA LEU A 39 3.56 5.86 -22.53
C LEU A 39 2.92 6.42 -21.25
N THR A 40 3.06 5.68 -20.15
CA THR A 40 2.37 5.93 -18.86
C THR A 40 3.13 6.86 -17.89
N GLY A 41 4.27 7.39 -18.30
CA GLY A 41 5.11 8.30 -17.51
C GLY A 41 4.46 9.67 -17.30
N THR A 42 3.65 10.13 -18.25
CA THR A 42 2.87 11.37 -18.15
C THR A 42 1.71 11.19 -17.15
N LYS A 43 1.81 11.71 -15.93
CA LYS A 43 0.88 11.33 -14.83
C LYS A 43 -0.46 12.05 -14.84
N ILE A 44 -1.54 11.31 -14.59
CA ILE A 44 -2.91 11.82 -14.48
C ILE A 44 -3.24 12.10 -13.00
N GLY A 45 -2.99 13.32 -12.53
CA GLY A 45 -3.29 13.70 -11.14
C GLY A 45 -4.72 14.17 -10.92
N CYS A 46 -5.09 15.31 -11.52
CA CYS A 46 -6.39 15.96 -11.28
C CYS A 46 -7.38 15.86 -12.45
N SER A 47 -6.90 15.55 -13.66
CA SER A 47 -7.68 15.57 -14.92
C SER A 47 -8.42 16.88 -15.29
N ILE A 48 -8.16 17.97 -14.57
CA ILE A 48 -8.76 19.30 -14.80
C ILE A 48 -7.71 20.39 -15.11
N GLY A 49 -6.46 20.01 -15.37
CA GLY A 49 -5.38 20.94 -15.76
C GLY A 49 -4.63 21.64 -14.61
N GLU A 50 -5.11 21.54 -13.37
CA GLU A 50 -4.55 22.27 -12.22
C GLU A 50 -3.20 21.74 -11.72
N CYS A 51 -3.07 20.43 -11.49
CA CYS A 51 -1.87 19.88 -10.84
C CYS A 51 -0.60 19.87 -11.71
N ARG A 52 -0.77 19.89 -13.04
CA ARG A 52 0.29 19.80 -14.06
C ARG A 52 1.22 18.58 -13.97
N ALA A 53 0.78 17.50 -13.33
CA ALA A 53 1.50 16.21 -13.37
C ALA A 53 1.56 15.61 -14.78
N CYS A 54 0.61 15.97 -15.65
CA CYS A 54 0.49 15.51 -17.04
C CYS A 54 1.21 16.41 -18.06
N THR A 55 2.18 17.22 -17.62
CA THR A 55 2.87 18.16 -18.50
C THR A 55 3.70 17.44 -19.56
N VAL A 56 3.48 17.81 -20.82
CA VAL A 56 4.30 17.41 -21.99
C VAL A 56 4.94 18.65 -22.62
N ALA A 57 6.09 18.47 -23.27
CA ALA A 57 6.71 19.50 -24.10
C ALA A 57 6.17 19.40 -25.51
N VAL A 58 5.84 20.53 -26.13
CA VAL A 58 5.18 20.58 -27.43
C VAL A 58 5.82 21.65 -28.30
N GLN A 59 6.09 21.30 -29.55
CA GLN A 59 6.29 22.25 -30.65
C GLN A 59 5.08 22.18 -31.57
N VAL A 60 4.39 23.31 -31.71
CA VAL A 60 3.24 23.45 -32.61
C VAL A 60 3.70 23.87 -34.01
N GLU A 61 4.69 24.77 -34.07
CA GLU A 61 5.31 25.22 -35.31
C GLU A 61 6.63 24.48 -35.54
N PRO A 62 6.99 24.10 -36.79
CA PRO A 62 8.20 23.32 -37.09
C PRO A 62 9.51 23.85 -36.52
N ASP A 63 9.66 25.18 -36.48
CA ASP A 63 10.83 25.91 -35.96
C ASP A 63 10.50 26.74 -34.69
N GLY A 64 9.35 26.47 -34.05
CA GLY A 64 8.91 27.19 -32.87
C GLY A 64 9.67 26.76 -31.60
N PRO A 65 9.75 27.64 -30.58
CA PRO A 65 10.25 27.25 -29.28
C PRO A 65 9.31 26.20 -28.65
N PRO A 66 9.84 25.23 -27.89
CA PRO A 66 9.00 24.32 -27.13
C PRO A 66 8.20 25.06 -26.08
N VAL A 67 6.96 24.65 -25.89
CA VAL A 67 6.07 25.11 -24.82
C VAL A 67 5.56 23.92 -24.02
N THR A 68 5.08 24.17 -22.80
CA THR A 68 4.41 23.13 -22.00
C THR A 68 2.92 23.08 -22.31
N ARG A 69 2.34 21.88 -22.31
CA ARG A 69 0.89 21.65 -22.38
C ARG A 69 0.45 20.62 -21.35
N GLN A 70 -0.76 20.80 -20.80
CA GLN A 70 -1.41 19.77 -19.99
C GLN A 70 -2.03 18.72 -20.91
N ALA A 71 -1.47 17.50 -20.92
CA ALA A 71 -1.97 16.43 -21.79
C ALA A 71 -3.41 16.01 -21.46
N CYS A 72 -3.86 16.15 -20.20
CA CYS A 72 -5.24 15.84 -19.80
C CYS A 72 -6.29 16.83 -20.33
N MET A 73 -5.91 18.04 -20.69
CA MET A 73 -6.83 19.07 -21.23
C MET A 73 -6.73 19.23 -22.74
N THR A 74 -5.80 18.51 -23.38
CA THR A 74 -5.53 18.64 -24.81
C THR A 74 -6.26 17.55 -25.56
N GLY A 75 -7.34 17.84 -26.28
CA GLY A 75 -8.01 16.88 -27.15
C GLY A 75 -7.22 16.59 -28.44
N MET A 76 -7.26 15.35 -28.94
CA MET A 76 -6.52 14.91 -30.14
C MET A 76 -6.86 15.72 -31.40
N ARG A 77 -8.06 16.33 -31.48
CA ARG A 77 -8.40 17.25 -32.58
C ARG A 77 -7.47 18.45 -32.73
N HIS A 78 -6.74 18.83 -31.68
CA HIS A 78 -5.85 19.98 -31.68
C HIS A 78 -4.39 19.63 -31.99
N THR A 79 -4.03 18.34 -32.05
CA THR A 79 -2.64 17.90 -32.03
C THR A 79 -2.05 17.64 -33.43
N ALA A 80 -2.81 17.95 -34.49
CA ALA A 80 -2.34 17.77 -35.86
C ALA A 80 -1.07 18.61 -36.12
N GLY A 81 -0.03 17.98 -36.65
CA GLY A 81 1.28 18.56 -36.93
C GLY A 81 2.17 18.78 -35.70
N TRP A 82 1.70 18.49 -34.47
CA TRP A 82 2.49 18.74 -33.27
C TRP A 82 3.66 17.76 -33.13
N LYS A 83 4.78 18.25 -32.60
CA LYS A 83 5.86 17.42 -32.03
C LYS A 83 5.73 17.43 -30.52
N VAL A 84 5.50 16.27 -29.92
CA VAL A 84 5.33 16.07 -28.49
C VAL A 84 6.52 15.30 -27.93
N THR A 85 7.11 15.81 -26.85
CA THR A 85 8.09 15.08 -26.02
C THR A 85 7.51 14.87 -24.63
N THR A 86 7.44 13.60 -24.24
CA THR A 86 6.97 13.13 -22.94
C THR A 86 8.15 12.95 -21.97
N ILE A 87 7.89 12.49 -20.74
CA ILE A 87 8.99 12.20 -19.79
C ILE A 87 9.88 11.07 -20.28
N GLU A 88 9.31 10.10 -20.98
CA GLU A 88 9.99 8.98 -21.63
C GLU A 88 10.88 9.44 -22.79
N GLY A 89 10.52 10.55 -23.44
CA GLY A 89 11.32 11.13 -24.53
C GLY A 89 12.42 12.07 -24.06
N LEU A 90 12.60 12.28 -22.75
CA LEU A 90 13.63 13.18 -22.23
C LEU A 90 15.01 12.54 -22.16
N GLY A 91 15.09 11.24 -21.87
CA GLY A 91 16.33 10.52 -21.64
C GLY A 91 16.05 9.10 -21.13
N GLU A 92 17.08 8.27 -21.11
CA GLU A 92 17.02 6.86 -20.73
C GLU A 92 17.52 6.64 -19.30
N PRO A 93 17.19 5.52 -18.63
CA PRO A 93 17.69 5.23 -17.27
C PRO A 93 19.22 5.32 -17.14
N ASP A 94 19.95 4.92 -18.19
CA ASP A 94 21.42 4.97 -18.24
C ASP A 94 21.96 6.31 -18.75
N GLU A 95 21.11 7.13 -19.37
CA GLU A 95 21.47 8.42 -19.96
C GLU A 95 20.38 9.47 -19.71
N LEU A 96 20.29 9.89 -18.44
CA LEU A 96 19.38 10.95 -18.01
C LEU A 96 19.76 12.30 -18.60
N ASN A 97 18.75 13.08 -18.99
CA ASN A 97 18.99 14.47 -19.38
C ASN A 97 19.47 15.31 -18.18
N PRO A 98 20.07 16.49 -18.44
CA PRO A 98 20.65 17.32 -17.37
C PRO A 98 19.65 17.67 -16.24
N VAL A 99 18.38 17.90 -16.57
CA VAL A 99 17.33 18.23 -15.60
C VAL A 99 16.94 17.00 -14.77
N GLN A 100 16.72 15.85 -15.40
CA GLN A 100 16.44 14.57 -14.73
C GLN A 100 17.58 14.21 -13.78
N LYS A 101 18.83 14.31 -14.25
CA LYS A 101 20.02 14.05 -13.44
C LYS A 101 20.10 14.99 -12.23
N ALA A 102 19.82 16.28 -12.41
CA ALA A 102 19.82 17.24 -11.32
C ALA A 102 18.70 16.97 -10.30
N ILE A 103 17.49 16.68 -10.76
CA ILE A 103 16.34 16.31 -9.92
C ILE A 103 16.65 15.06 -9.08
N PHE A 104 17.26 14.04 -9.69
CA PHE A 104 17.66 12.81 -9.00
C PHE A 104 18.77 13.08 -7.98
N THR A 105 19.87 13.71 -8.40
CA THR A 105 21.07 13.93 -7.57
C THR A 105 20.77 14.80 -6.35
N ARG A 106 19.85 15.77 -6.49
CA ARG A 106 19.45 16.65 -5.39
C ARG A 106 18.24 16.15 -4.60
N GLN A 107 17.80 14.91 -4.87
CA GLN A 107 16.65 14.30 -4.18
C GLN A 107 15.45 15.25 -4.15
N ALA A 108 15.11 15.80 -5.32
CA ALA A 108 14.14 16.87 -5.45
C ALA A 108 12.68 16.39 -5.37
N PHE A 109 12.45 15.08 -5.34
CA PHE A 109 11.14 14.45 -5.16
C PHE A 109 11.11 13.49 -3.95
N GLN A 110 9.94 13.29 -3.37
CA GLN A 110 9.68 12.25 -2.36
C GLN A 110 8.81 11.13 -2.96
N CYS A 111 7.50 11.35 -3.10
CA CYS A 111 6.59 10.35 -3.71
C CYS A 111 6.81 10.15 -5.22
N GLY A 112 7.54 11.05 -5.89
CA GLY A 112 7.85 10.96 -7.32
C GLY A 112 6.68 11.26 -8.27
N TYR A 113 5.42 11.28 -7.82
CA TYR A 113 4.26 11.39 -8.70
C TYR A 113 4.26 12.65 -9.60
N CYS A 114 4.61 13.81 -9.04
CA CYS A 114 4.71 15.06 -9.80
C CYS A 114 6.04 15.22 -10.56
N ALA A 115 7.03 14.36 -10.33
CA ALA A 115 8.38 14.56 -10.82
C ALA A 115 8.48 14.55 -12.36
N ALA A 116 7.65 13.74 -13.03
CA ALA A 116 7.57 13.72 -14.49
C ALA A 116 7.23 15.10 -15.07
N GLY A 117 6.17 15.75 -14.55
CA GLY A 117 5.76 17.08 -14.99
C GLY A 117 6.83 18.14 -14.73
N PHE A 118 7.46 18.13 -13.53
CA PHE A 118 8.56 19.04 -13.21
C PHE A 118 9.79 18.84 -14.10
N ALA A 119 10.14 17.59 -14.43
CA ALA A 119 11.28 17.30 -15.30
C ALA A 119 11.05 17.85 -16.72
N VAL A 120 9.90 17.54 -17.33
CA VAL A 120 9.54 18.04 -18.66
C VAL A 120 9.50 19.57 -18.67
N ALA A 121 8.82 20.18 -17.70
CA ALA A 121 8.67 21.62 -17.66
C ALA A 121 10.01 22.33 -17.38
N GLY A 122 10.87 21.77 -16.52
CA GLY A 122 12.22 22.26 -16.27
C GLY A 122 13.10 22.19 -17.52
N THR A 123 13.00 21.12 -18.30
CA THR A 123 13.68 21.00 -19.59
C THR A 123 13.23 22.10 -20.57
N VAL A 124 11.91 22.38 -20.65
CA VAL A 124 11.39 23.49 -21.46
C VAL A 124 11.86 24.85 -20.93
N ALA A 125 11.91 25.04 -19.61
CA ALA A 125 12.38 26.28 -18.99
C ALA A 125 13.83 26.60 -19.37
N LEU A 126 14.68 25.59 -19.52
CA LEU A 126 16.09 25.73 -19.88
C LEU A 126 16.37 25.63 -21.39
N ALA A 127 15.35 25.32 -22.20
CA ALA A 127 15.52 25.22 -23.65
C ALA A 127 16.06 26.54 -24.23
N GLY A 128 17.18 26.45 -24.96
CA GLY A 128 17.84 27.61 -25.57
C GLY A 128 18.62 28.53 -24.62
N VAL A 129 18.75 28.19 -23.33
CA VAL A 129 19.63 28.90 -22.39
C VAL A 129 21.10 28.60 -22.74
N ARG A 130 21.94 29.63 -22.78
CA ARG A 130 23.36 29.54 -23.13
C ARG A 130 24.26 30.03 -21.99
N PRO A 131 25.53 29.56 -21.93
CA PRO A 131 26.51 30.14 -21.03
C PRO A 131 26.62 31.67 -21.22
N GLY A 132 26.44 32.43 -20.14
CA GLY A 132 26.49 33.90 -20.15
C GLY A 132 25.14 34.61 -20.27
N ASP A 133 24.03 33.88 -20.46
CA ASP A 133 22.68 34.45 -20.37
C ASP A 133 22.42 35.03 -18.96
N ASP A 134 21.56 36.06 -18.86
CA ASP A 134 21.21 36.70 -17.58
C ASP A 134 20.63 35.68 -16.59
N ALA A 135 21.39 35.38 -15.54
CA ALA A 135 21.00 34.44 -14.49
C ALA A 135 19.64 34.77 -13.88
N LYS A 136 19.31 36.06 -13.69
CA LYS A 136 18.00 36.46 -13.16
C LYS A 136 16.87 36.18 -14.14
N ALA A 137 17.13 36.26 -15.45
CA ALA A 137 16.15 35.89 -16.47
C ALA A 137 15.90 34.38 -16.49
N VAL A 138 16.96 33.57 -16.34
CA VAL A 138 16.85 32.11 -16.20
C VAL A 138 16.06 31.74 -14.95
N GLU A 139 16.36 32.37 -13.82
CA GLU A 139 15.60 32.19 -12.57
C GLU A 139 14.11 32.48 -12.75
N ARG A 140 13.76 33.61 -13.38
CA ARG A 140 12.35 33.94 -13.67
C ARG A 140 11.68 32.90 -14.56
N ARG A 141 12.38 32.31 -15.54
CA ARG A 141 11.85 31.23 -16.40
C ARG A 141 11.57 29.96 -15.60
N VAL A 142 12.49 29.58 -14.70
CA VAL A 142 12.32 28.41 -13.83
C VAL A 142 11.18 28.65 -12.82
N ASP A 143 11.13 29.82 -12.19
CA ASP A 143 10.08 30.16 -11.23
C ASP A 143 8.68 30.18 -11.87
N ALA A 144 8.57 30.64 -13.13
CA ALA A 144 7.33 30.57 -13.90
C ALA A 144 6.86 29.14 -14.19
N VAL A 145 7.78 28.17 -14.23
CA VAL A 145 7.44 26.74 -14.35
C VAL A 145 7.02 26.15 -13.00
N LEU A 146 7.70 26.51 -11.92
CA LEU A 146 7.40 25.98 -10.57
C LEU A 146 6.04 26.42 -10.05
N GLY A 147 5.69 27.70 -10.24
CA GLY A 147 4.49 28.31 -9.66
C GLY A 147 3.20 27.51 -9.87
N PRO A 148 2.89 27.06 -11.10
CA PRO A 148 1.64 26.36 -11.36
C PRO A 148 1.71 24.82 -11.26
N HIS A 149 2.87 24.22 -10.95
CA HIS A 149 2.95 22.78 -10.70
C HIS A 149 2.68 22.48 -9.23
N LEU A 150 1.80 21.52 -8.93
CA LEU A 150 1.52 21.14 -7.54
C LEU A 150 2.47 20.04 -7.08
N CYS A 151 3.17 20.31 -5.97
CA CYS A 151 3.91 19.31 -5.21
C CYS A 151 3.50 19.35 -3.74
N ARG A 152 2.94 18.26 -3.23
CA ARG A 152 2.51 18.20 -1.83
C ARG A 152 3.64 17.86 -0.86
N CYS A 153 4.71 17.24 -1.35
CA CYS A 153 5.71 16.60 -0.50
C CYS A 153 6.93 17.48 -0.20
N THR A 154 7.47 18.20 -1.20
CA THR A 154 8.86 18.70 -1.13
C THR A 154 9.02 20.18 -0.82
N GLY A 155 7.93 20.96 -0.82
CA GLY A 155 7.99 22.41 -0.57
C GLY A 155 8.69 23.22 -1.67
N TYR A 156 8.82 22.67 -2.89
CA TYR A 156 9.32 23.30 -4.13
C TYR A 156 10.80 23.68 -4.20
N GLY A 157 11.42 24.07 -3.09
CA GLY A 157 12.80 24.58 -3.07
C GLY A 157 13.81 23.64 -3.74
N ARG A 158 13.71 22.33 -3.47
CA ARG A 158 14.63 21.34 -4.09
C ARG A 158 14.45 21.21 -5.60
N TYR A 159 13.22 21.32 -6.11
CA TYR A 159 12.98 21.33 -7.55
C TYR A 159 13.57 22.59 -8.19
N ARG A 160 13.40 23.74 -7.55
CA ARG A 160 13.98 25.00 -8.00
C ARG A 160 15.49 24.90 -8.13
N ASP A 161 16.15 24.47 -7.06
CA ASP A 161 17.61 24.36 -7.01
C ASP A 161 18.12 23.33 -8.00
N ALA A 162 17.40 22.23 -8.20
CA ALA A 162 17.73 21.21 -9.18
C ALA A 162 17.68 21.74 -10.60
N ILE A 163 16.57 22.35 -11.01
CA ILE A 163 16.40 22.86 -12.37
C ILE A 163 17.42 23.98 -12.62
N LEU A 164 17.63 24.91 -11.69
CA LEU A 164 18.65 25.95 -11.86
C LEU A 164 20.06 25.39 -12.00
N SER A 165 20.39 24.35 -11.24
CA SER A 165 21.71 23.71 -11.34
C SER A 165 21.96 22.96 -12.65
N ALA A 166 20.90 22.66 -13.40
CA ALA A 166 20.99 22.06 -14.73
C ALA A 166 21.24 23.10 -15.84
N ALA A 167 21.22 24.40 -15.53
CA ALA A 167 21.57 25.45 -16.49
C ALA A 167 23.06 25.35 -16.88
N PRO A 168 23.42 25.54 -18.17
CA PRO A 168 24.78 25.38 -18.64
C PRO A 168 25.71 26.45 -18.05
N SER A 169 26.78 26.02 -17.34
CA SER A 169 27.65 26.91 -16.56
C SER A 169 29.06 27.14 -17.16
N GLN A 170 29.47 26.41 -18.20
CA GLN A 170 30.68 26.63 -19.02
C GLN A 170 30.68 25.71 -20.27
N ALA A 171 31.56 25.97 -21.25
CA ALA A 171 31.55 25.52 -22.66
C ALA A 171 31.55 23.99 -22.95
N ALA A 172 31.29 23.12 -21.98
CA ALA A 172 31.24 21.67 -22.14
C ALA A 172 30.01 21.00 -21.48
N ALA A 173 28.92 21.74 -21.23
CA ALA A 173 27.65 21.13 -20.83
C ALA A 173 26.91 20.59 -22.07
N PRO A 174 26.45 19.32 -22.07
CA PRO A 174 25.62 18.82 -23.16
C PRO A 174 24.35 19.67 -23.27
N GLU A 175 24.04 20.08 -24.50
CA GLU A 175 22.87 20.89 -24.81
C GLU A 175 21.59 20.18 -24.36
N VAL A 176 20.67 20.92 -23.71
CA VAL A 176 19.35 20.40 -23.36
C VAL A 176 18.54 20.27 -24.66
N ARG A 177 18.63 19.11 -25.31
CA ARG A 177 17.92 18.84 -26.56
C ARG A 177 16.54 18.29 -26.30
N LEU A 178 15.54 19.01 -26.79
CA LEU A 178 14.19 18.51 -26.99
C LEU A 178 14.08 18.05 -28.45
N PHE A 179 13.31 16.99 -28.72
CA PHE A 179 13.04 16.47 -30.08
C PHE A 179 14.26 15.89 -30.84
N ALA A 180 15.23 15.31 -30.14
CA ALA A 180 16.27 14.53 -30.80
C ALA A 180 15.66 13.34 -31.56
N SER A 181 16.24 12.98 -32.71
CA SER A 181 15.91 11.72 -33.37
C SER A 181 16.14 10.56 -32.40
N PRO A 182 15.30 9.51 -32.41
CA PRO A 182 15.48 8.38 -31.53
C PRO A 182 16.91 7.83 -31.68
N PRO A 183 17.60 7.47 -30.59
CA PRO A 183 18.86 6.77 -30.72
C PRO A 183 18.65 5.53 -31.58
N THR A 184 19.49 5.36 -32.60
CA THR A 184 19.58 4.12 -33.39
C THR A 184 19.95 2.99 -32.45
N GLY A 185 18.93 2.32 -31.91
CA GLY A 185 19.07 1.47 -30.73
C GLY A 185 17.74 1.15 -30.05
N LEU A 186 16.66 1.90 -30.34
CA LEU A 186 15.28 1.46 -30.07
C LEU A 186 14.88 0.31 -31.01
N ASN A 187 15.58 -0.82 -30.92
CA ASN A 187 14.77 -1.99 -30.62
C ASN A 187 14.19 -1.64 -29.26
N ALA A 188 12.91 -1.25 -29.23
CA ALA A 188 12.13 -1.59 -28.06
C ALA A 188 12.46 -3.07 -27.83
N SER A 189 13.28 -3.37 -26.83
CA SER A 189 13.21 -4.69 -26.19
C SER A 189 11.73 -4.91 -26.09
N PRO A 190 11.17 -5.98 -26.71
CA PRO A 190 9.75 -6.19 -26.66
C PRO A 190 9.46 -6.11 -25.18
N ALA A 191 8.81 -5.02 -24.75
CA ALA A 191 8.30 -4.91 -23.41
C ALA A 191 7.56 -6.22 -23.31
N MET A 192 8.08 -7.12 -22.49
CA MET A 192 7.66 -8.51 -22.48
C MET A 192 6.22 -8.38 -22.07
N ARG A 193 5.34 -8.34 -23.07
CA ARG A 193 3.92 -8.23 -22.87
C ARG A 193 3.70 -9.40 -21.94
N PRO A 194 3.19 -9.19 -20.72
CA PRO A 194 2.61 -10.30 -20.03
C PRO A 194 1.67 -10.91 -21.06
N SER A 195 1.95 -12.15 -21.47
CA SER A 195 1.03 -12.93 -22.26
C SER A 195 -0.16 -13.32 -21.37
N ALA A 196 -0.73 -12.34 -20.66
CA ALA A 196 -2.14 -12.34 -20.43
C ALA A 196 -2.72 -12.00 -21.79
N ALA A 197 -3.49 -12.92 -22.37
CA ALA A 197 -4.48 -12.53 -23.36
C ALA A 197 -5.13 -11.22 -22.87
N PRO A 198 -5.43 -10.24 -23.74
CA PRO A 198 -6.21 -9.09 -23.31
C PRO A 198 -7.43 -9.66 -22.60
N ILE A 199 -7.49 -9.50 -21.28
CA ILE A 199 -8.73 -9.69 -20.55
C ILE A 199 -9.60 -8.68 -21.25
N ALA A 200 -10.55 -9.16 -22.06
CA ALA A 200 -11.52 -8.30 -22.72
C ALA A 200 -11.98 -7.34 -21.63
N ARG A 201 -11.75 -6.02 -21.80
CA ARG A 201 -12.11 -5.03 -20.80
C ARG A 201 -13.50 -5.42 -20.33
N PRO A 202 -13.69 -5.76 -19.04
CA PRO A 202 -15.01 -6.15 -18.59
C PRO A 202 -15.92 -4.99 -18.97
N VAL A 203 -16.97 -5.30 -19.73
CA VAL A 203 -17.99 -4.31 -20.03
C VAL A 203 -18.48 -3.85 -18.68
N MET A 204 -18.22 -2.59 -18.31
CA MET A 204 -18.74 -2.04 -17.06
C MET A 204 -20.25 -2.28 -17.06
N GLN A 205 -20.72 -3.05 -16.09
CA GLN A 205 -22.14 -3.39 -15.97
C GLN A 205 -22.70 -2.67 -14.76
N ALA A 206 -23.30 -1.51 -15.03
CA ALA A 206 -23.97 -0.72 -14.01
C ALA A 206 -24.97 -1.58 -13.21
N LEU A 207 -24.96 -1.41 -11.90
CA LEU A 207 -25.98 -1.92 -11.00
C LEU A 207 -27.32 -1.26 -11.35
N THR A 208 -28.36 -2.08 -11.40
CA THR A 208 -29.75 -1.62 -11.48
C THR A 208 -30.27 -1.37 -10.07
N LYS A 209 -31.43 -0.69 -9.97
CA LYS A 209 -32.11 -0.50 -8.70
C LYS A 209 -32.44 -1.84 -8.00
N ALA A 210 -32.80 -2.88 -8.77
CA ALA A 210 -33.10 -4.18 -8.21
C ALA A 210 -31.86 -4.81 -7.55
N ASP A 211 -30.69 -4.65 -8.16
CA ASP A 211 -29.44 -5.16 -7.58
C ASP A 211 -29.08 -4.40 -6.29
N THR A 212 -29.25 -3.07 -6.28
CA THR A 212 -28.99 -2.29 -5.04
C THR A 212 -29.96 -2.64 -3.92
N ASP A 213 -31.23 -2.94 -4.25
CA ASP A 213 -32.22 -3.38 -3.28
C ASP A 213 -31.86 -4.77 -2.71
N GLU A 214 -31.32 -5.68 -3.55
CA GLU A 214 -30.85 -7.01 -3.14
C GLU A 214 -29.58 -6.96 -2.28
N LEU A 215 -28.63 -6.07 -2.61
CA LEU A 215 -27.41 -5.89 -1.81
C LEU A 215 -27.72 -5.35 -0.40
N GLY A 216 -28.78 -4.55 -0.25
CA GLY A 216 -29.22 -4.03 1.04
C GLY A 216 -28.29 -2.97 1.63
N TYR A 217 -27.46 -2.34 0.80
CA TYR A 217 -26.64 -1.16 1.11
C TYR A 217 -26.36 -0.39 -0.19
N THR A 218 -25.88 0.84 -0.09
CA THR A 218 -25.51 1.66 -1.26
C THR A 218 -24.06 1.40 -1.65
N PRO A 219 -23.78 0.80 -2.82
CA PRO A 219 -22.41 0.57 -3.30
C PRO A 219 -21.70 1.87 -3.67
N VAL A 220 -20.38 1.88 -3.55
CA VAL A 220 -19.56 3.04 -3.98
C VAL A 220 -19.34 3.01 -5.48
N PHE A 221 -19.20 1.81 -6.04
CA PHE A 221 -19.08 1.62 -7.49
C PHE A 221 -20.36 1.06 -8.09
N ASP A 222 -20.73 1.62 -9.25
CA ASP A 222 -21.84 1.10 -10.06
C ASP A 222 -21.49 -0.23 -10.73
N ASP A 223 -20.22 -0.64 -10.75
CA ASP A 223 -19.82 -1.95 -11.28
C ASP A 223 -19.63 -2.95 -10.13
N PRO A 224 -20.30 -4.11 -10.13
CA PRO A 224 -20.23 -5.08 -9.04
C PRO A 224 -18.83 -5.70 -8.88
N THR A 225 -18.03 -5.78 -9.95
CA THR A 225 -16.65 -6.30 -9.86
C THR A 225 -15.76 -5.29 -9.16
N LEU A 226 -15.86 -4.01 -9.53
CA LEU A 226 -15.14 -2.94 -8.86
C LEU A 226 -15.56 -2.77 -7.39
N GLU A 227 -16.85 -2.91 -7.10
CA GLU A 227 -17.37 -2.90 -5.73
C GLU A 227 -16.82 -4.10 -4.92
N LEU A 228 -16.77 -5.30 -5.50
CA LEU A 228 -16.16 -6.46 -4.84
C LEU A 228 -14.67 -6.23 -4.57
N VAL A 229 -13.91 -5.73 -5.57
CA VAL A 229 -12.50 -5.38 -5.40
C VAL A 229 -12.32 -4.34 -4.30
N ARG A 230 -13.16 -3.32 -4.24
CA ARG A 230 -13.14 -2.31 -3.16
C ARG A 230 -13.33 -2.96 -1.80
N LEU A 231 -14.41 -3.71 -1.60
CA LEU A 231 -14.72 -4.38 -0.33
C LEU A 231 -13.61 -5.34 0.11
N LEU A 232 -13.01 -6.08 -0.82
CA LEU A 232 -11.88 -6.97 -0.52
C LEU A 232 -10.62 -6.19 -0.13
N ARG A 233 -10.38 -5.01 -0.72
CA ARG A 233 -9.26 -4.16 -0.29
C ARG A 233 -9.50 -3.61 1.12
N ASP A 234 -10.72 -3.20 1.43
CA ASP A 234 -11.10 -2.80 2.80
C ASP A 234 -10.89 -3.98 3.78
N GLY A 235 -11.31 -5.19 3.39
CA GLY A 235 -11.14 -6.40 4.18
C GLY A 235 -9.66 -6.69 4.44
N ALA A 236 -8.84 -6.72 3.38
CA ALA A 236 -7.41 -6.95 3.51
C ALA A 236 -6.70 -5.92 4.40
N GLU A 237 -7.16 -4.67 4.36
CA GLU A 237 -6.62 -3.62 5.22
C GLU A 237 -6.99 -3.84 6.69
N ILE A 238 -8.23 -4.24 6.98
CA ILE A 238 -8.69 -4.55 8.34
C ILE A 238 -7.96 -5.78 8.89
N GLU A 239 -7.91 -6.89 8.15
CA GLU A 239 -7.22 -8.11 8.62
C GLU A 239 -5.73 -7.86 8.87
N HIS A 240 -5.07 -7.11 7.98
CA HIS A 240 -3.67 -6.75 8.19
C HIS A 240 -3.48 -5.84 9.41
N SER A 241 -4.42 -4.92 9.67
CA SER A 241 -4.39 -4.05 10.84
C SER A 241 -4.61 -4.83 12.14
N LEU A 242 -5.53 -5.79 12.17
CA LEU A 242 -5.79 -6.68 13.30
C LEU A 242 -4.61 -7.61 13.57
N LEU A 243 -4.08 -8.26 12.53
CA LEU A 243 -2.86 -9.07 12.58
C LEU A 243 -1.71 -8.34 13.29
N VAL A 244 -1.40 -7.12 12.86
CA VAL A 244 -0.27 -6.36 13.42
C VAL A 244 -0.54 -5.92 14.87
N GLN A 245 -1.78 -5.58 15.20
CA GLN A 245 -2.18 -5.28 16.58
C GLN A 245 -2.05 -6.50 17.49
N TYR A 246 -2.49 -7.68 17.05
CA TYR A 246 -2.36 -8.92 17.82
C TYR A 246 -0.91 -9.32 18.00
N LEU A 247 -0.06 -9.14 16.99
CA LEU A 247 1.39 -9.34 17.13
C LEU A 247 2.00 -8.37 18.16
N TYR A 248 1.65 -7.08 18.08
CA TYR A 248 2.12 -6.07 19.02
C TYR A 248 1.69 -6.40 20.46
N ALA A 249 0.42 -6.76 20.64
CA ALA A 249 -0.15 -7.21 21.90
C ALA A 249 0.57 -8.45 22.44
N ALA A 250 0.81 -9.47 21.61
CA ALA A 250 1.53 -10.69 21.99
C ALA A 250 2.98 -10.42 22.41
N PHE A 251 3.68 -9.50 21.75
CA PHE A 251 5.05 -9.11 22.13
C PHE A 251 5.11 -8.35 23.46
N SER A 252 4.01 -7.74 23.90
CA SER A 252 3.93 -7.06 25.18
C SER A 252 3.78 -7.99 26.39
N VAL A 253 3.42 -9.26 26.18
CA VAL A 253 3.17 -10.23 27.26
C VAL A 253 4.45 -10.57 28.02
N LYS A 254 4.40 -10.55 29.36
CA LYS A 254 5.53 -10.85 30.24
C LYS A 254 5.93 -12.34 30.14
N LEU A 255 7.17 -12.58 29.78
CA LEU A 255 7.76 -13.92 29.71
C LEU A 255 8.71 -14.17 30.91
N PRO A 256 8.82 -15.42 31.41
CA PRO A 256 8.16 -16.63 30.91
C PRO A 256 6.75 -16.88 31.48
N ASP A 257 6.33 -16.13 32.50
CA ASP A 257 5.15 -16.44 33.32
C ASP A 257 3.85 -16.55 32.51
N TYR A 258 3.69 -15.72 31.48
CA TYR A 258 2.50 -15.69 30.61
C TYR A 258 2.79 -16.23 29.20
N ALA A 259 3.79 -17.10 29.03
CA ALA A 259 4.13 -17.67 27.74
C ALA A 259 2.96 -18.39 27.06
N GLN A 260 2.07 -19.02 27.84
CA GLN A 260 0.85 -19.67 27.33
C GLN A 260 -0.18 -18.67 26.79
N LEU A 261 -0.29 -17.47 27.38
CA LEU A 261 -1.18 -16.41 26.88
C LEU A 261 -0.65 -15.84 25.56
N ALA A 262 0.67 -15.61 25.49
CA ALA A 262 1.31 -15.11 24.28
C ALA A 262 1.26 -16.14 23.14
N GLY A 263 1.52 -17.42 23.44
CA GLY A 263 1.65 -18.51 22.47
C GLY A 263 3.09 -18.93 22.20
N TRP A 264 4.00 -18.76 23.16
CA TRP A 264 5.44 -19.06 23.01
C TRP A 264 5.90 -20.24 23.87
N PRO A 265 6.92 -21.02 23.46
CA PRO A 265 7.50 -21.09 22.11
C PRO A 265 6.73 -22.03 21.16
N ASN A 266 5.74 -22.77 21.69
CA ASN A 266 5.01 -23.82 20.99
C ASN A 266 3.61 -23.36 20.62
N HIS A 267 3.51 -22.46 19.66
CA HIS A 267 2.25 -22.21 18.96
C HIS A 267 1.89 -23.45 18.15
N ARG A 268 0.76 -24.08 18.46
CA ARG A 268 0.20 -25.12 17.59
C ARG A 268 -0.47 -24.46 16.40
N TYR A 269 -0.35 -25.11 15.24
CA TYR A 269 -1.07 -24.73 14.03
C TYR A 269 -2.30 -25.62 13.90
N GLY A 270 -3.47 -25.00 13.74
CA GLY A 270 -4.75 -25.67 13.56
C GLY A 270 -5.51 -25.94 14.87
N GLY A 271 -6.82 -25.72 14.81
CA GLY A 271 -7.75 -25.78 15.94
C GLY A 271 -7.85 -24.44 16.67
N ARG A 272 -8.93 -24.27 17.46
CA ARG A 272 -9.28 -23.00 18.12
C ARG A 272 -8.10 -22.26 18.77
N PRO A 273 -7.97 -20.94 18.59
CA PRO A 273 -6.89 -20.17 19.17
C PRO A 273 -7.02 -20.15 20.69
N LEU A 274 -5.96 -20.57 21.38
CA LEU A 274 -5.86 -20.54 22.85
C LEU A 274 -4.88 -19.46 23.35
N HIS A 275 -4.38 -18.63 22.43
CA HIS A 275 -3.36 -17.63 22.70
C HIS A 275 -3.34 -16.55 21.62
N VAL A 276 -2.80 -15.37 21.94
CA VAL A 276 -2.85 -14.17 21.08
C VAL A 276 -2.17 -14.40 19.73
N ILE A 277 -1.05 -15.12 19.69
CA ILE A 277 -0.37 -15.46 18.42
C ILE A 277 -1.19 -16.41 17.55
N GLY A 278 -2.11 -17.18 18.13
CA GLY A 278 -2.97 -18.11 17.39
C GLY A 278 -3.94 -17.32 16.54
N VAL A 279 -4.64 -16.38 17.18
CA VAL A 279 -5.50 -15.40 16.51
C VAL A 279 -4.73 -14.65 15.41
N ALA A 280 -3.52 -14.16 15.70
CA ALA A 280 -2.70 -13.50 14.68
C ALA A 280 -2.39 -14.41 13.48
N ILE A 281 -2.19 -15.71 13.67
CA ILE A 281 -1.93 -16.64 12.55
C ILE A 281 -3.20 -16.91 11.74
N GLU A 282 -4.35 -17.00 12.38
CA GLU A 282 -5.65 -17.09 11.71
C GLU A 282 -5.93 -15.83 10.89
N GLU A 283 -5.62 -14.64 11.41
CA GLU A 283 -5.71 -13.38 10.63
C GLU A 283 -4.78 -13.36 9.41
N MET A 284 -3.60 -13.98 9.46
CA MET A 284 -2.79 -14.15 8.25
C MET A 284 -3.52 -15.02 7.22
N THR A 285 -4.22 -16.07 7.66
CA THR A 285 -4.97 -16.95 6.77
C THR A 285 -6.16 -16.22 6.16
N HIS A 286 -6.84 -15.35 6.93
CA HIS A 286 -7.87 -14.47 6.40
C HIS A 286 -7.31 -13.55 5.32
N LEU A 287 -6.15 -12.94 5.58
CA LEU A 287 -5.44 -12.09 4.64
C LEU A 287 -5.06 -12.84 3.35
N ASP A 288 -4.68 -14.13 3.44
CA ASP A 288 -4.44 -15.00 2.29
C ASP A 288 -5.72 -15.16 1.45
N VAL A 289 -6.86 -15.49 2.08
CA VAL A 289 -8.14 -15.69 1.39
C VAL A 289 -8.54 -14.44 0.59
N VAL A 290 -8.48 -13.27 1.22
CA VAL A 290 -8.89 -12.01 0.60
C VAL A 290 -7.96 -11.62 -0.54
N ASN A 291 -6.65 -11.72 -0.35
CA ASN A 291 -5.68 -11.34 -1.37
C ASN A 291 -5.62 -12.30 -2.54
N GLU A 292 -5.80 -13.60 -2.32
CA GLU A 292 -5.91 -14.57 -3.41
C GLU A 292 -7.19 -14.34 -4.24
N LEU A 293 -8.30 -13.93 -3.62
CA LEU A 293 -9.51 -13.55 -4.34
C LEU A 293 -9.31 -12.25 -5.15
N LEU A 294 -8.61 -11.25 -4.60
CA LEU A 294 -8.20 -10.06 -5.36
C LEU A 294 -7.40 -10.46 -6.61
N VAL A 295 -6.42 -11.36 -6.47
CA VAL A 295 -5.63 -11.86 -7.60
C VAL A 295 -6.50 -12.62 -8.61
N ALA A 296 -7.43 -13.45 -8.14
CA ALA A 296 -8.36 -14.18 -9.02
C ALA A 296 -9.27 -13.24 -9.83
N LEU A 297 -9.62 -12.07 -9.27
CA LEU A 297 -10.33 -10.99 -9.93
C LEU A 297 -9.45 -10.13 -10.87
N GLY A 298 -8.15 -10.42 -10.94
CA GLY A 298 -7.18 -9.63 -11.73
C GLY A 298 -6.74 -8.33 -11.04
N ALA A 299 -7.06 -8.14 -9.76
CA ALA A 299 -6.58 -7.02 -8.96
C ALA A 299 -5.22 -7.33 -8.31
N ALA A 300 -4.50 -6.28 -7.92
CA ALA A 300 -3.28 -6.43 -7.13
C ALA A 300 -3.63 -6.77 -5.67
N PRO A 301 -2.83 -7.61 -4.99
CA PRO A 301 -2.89 -7.75 -3.54
C PRO A 301 -2.79 -6.40 -2.83
N HIS A 302 -3.42 -6.32 -1.66
CA HIS A 302 -3.42 -5.15 -0.80
C HIS A 302 -2.92 -5.53 0.59
N LEU A 303 -1.74 -5.03 0.92
CA LEU A 303 -1.13 -5.13 2.25
C LEU A 303 -1.05 -3.76 2.91
N GLY A 304 -1.86 -2.79 2.46
CA GLY A 304 -2.00 -1.52 3.15
C GLY A 304 -2.51 -1.73 4.59
N ARG A 305 -2.35 -0.71 5.40
CA ARG A 305 -3.07 -0.54 6.68
C ARG A 305 -3.73 0.83 6.62
N GLN A 306 -4.70 1.07 7.49
CA GLN A 306 -5.43 2.32 7.53
C GLN A 306 -4.52 3.55 7.49
N GLN A 307 -4.69 4.37 6.46
CA GLN A 307 -3.98 5.63 6.26
C GLN A 307 -5.00 6.77 6.06
N PHE A 308 -5.31 7.49 7.14
CA PHE A 308 -5.93 8.83 7.22
C PHE A 308 -7.13 9.18 6.31
N PRO A 309 -8.22 9.78 6.86
CA PRO A 309 -8.73 9.72 8.24
C PRO A 309 -9.63 8.48 8.44
N TYR A 310 -9.88 8.17 9.71
CA TYR A 310 -10.80 7.12 10.14
C TYR A 310 -12.22 7.29 9.56
N GLU A 311 -12.71 6.27 8.86
CA GLU A 311 -14.08 6.21 8.33
C GLU A 311 -14.97 5.35 9.24
N THR A 312 -15.85 5.97 10.02
CA THR A 312 -16.72 5.27 10.99
C THR A 312 -17.61 4.19 10.37
N ASP A 313 -17.87 4.29 9.06
CA ASP A 313 -18.75 3.38 8.32
C ASP A 313 -18.07 2.07 7.90
N ILE A 314 -16.75 1.98 8.08
CA ILE A 314 -15.92 0.82 7.73
C ILE A 314 -15.18 0.30 8.97
N TYR A 315 -14.58 1.20 9.75
CA TYR A 315 -13.75 0.84 10.89
C TYR A 315 -14.54 0.94 12.19
N PRO A 316 -14.49 -0.07 13.08
CA PRO A 316 -15.12 0.02 14.39
C PRO A 316 -14.45 1.05 15.30
N PHE A 317 -13.15 1.26 15.16
CA PHE A 317 -12.38 2.21 15.96
C PHE A 317 -11.08 2.55 15.23
N ASP A 318 -10.37 3.58 15.72
CA ASP A 318 -9.02 3.88 15.25
C ASP A 318 -8.07 2.73 15.62
N PHE A 319 -7.37 2.22 14.62
CA PHE A 319 -6.42 1.11 14.80
C PHE A 319 -5.07 1.62 15.29
N THR A 320 -4.86 1.47 16.59
CA THR A 320 -3.66 1.88 17.31
C THR A 320 -2.89 0.67 17.83
N LEU A 321 -1.56 0.71 17.77
CA LEU A 321 -0.72 -0.34 18.35
C LEU A 321 -0.66 -0.18 19.87
N GLU A 322 -1.34 -1.06 20.59
CA GLU A 322 -1.53 -0.99 22.04
C GLU A 322 -1.24 -2.35 22.68
N PRO A 323 -0.59 -2.40 23.87
CA PRO A 323 -0.52 -3.64 24.67
C PRO A 323 -1.92 -4.13 25.07
N LEU A 324 -2.04 -5.40 25.50
CA LEU A 324 -3.31 -5.88 26.05
C LEU A 324 -3.66 -5.12 27.33
N ASN A 325 -4.82 -4.50 27.32
CA ASN A 325 -5.46 -3.88 28.46
C ASN A 325 -6.97 -4.03 28.29
N LEU A 326 -7.75 -3.67 29.31
CA LEU A 326 -9.20 -3.87 29.26
C LEU A 326 -9.85 -3.20 28.04
N HIS A 327 -9.36 -2.03 27.63
CA HIS A 327 -9.87 -1.30 26.48
C HIS A 327 -9.47 -1.93 25.13
N SER A 328 -8.21 -2.34 24.95
CA SER A 328 -7.81 -3.05 23.71
C SER A 328 -8.46 -4.43 23.58
N ILE A 329 -8.66 -5.13 24.69
CA ILE A 329 -9.44 -6.39 24.72
C ILE A 329 -10.91 -6.14 24.39
N ALA A 330 -11.52 -5.07 24.93
CA ALA A 330 -12.89 -4.69 24.58
C ALA A 330 -13.04 -4.37 23.09
N LYS A 331 -12.07 -3.65 22.50
CA LYS A 331 -11.99 -3.40 21.05
C LYS A 331 -11.98 -4.72 20.27
N TYR A 332 -11.11 -5.66 20.63
CA TYR A 332 -10.99 -6.96 19.95
C TYR A 332 -12.23 -7.83 20.13
N LEU A 333 -12.79 -7.90 21.34
CA LEU A 333 -14.06 -8.59 21.59
C LEU A 333 -15.19 -8.03 20.72
N TYR A 334 -15.26 -6.71 20.56
CA TYR A 334 -16.31 -6.07 19.78
C TYR A 334 -16.17 -6.29 18.28
N VAL A 335 -14.96 -6.11 17.72
CA VAL A 335 -14.74 -6.21 16.27
C VAL A 335 -14.97 -7.62 15.73
N GLU A 336 -14.64 -8.62 16.55
CA GLU A 336 -14.85 -10.04 16.27
C GLU A 336 -16.27 -10.52 16.60
N ALA A 337 -17.13 -9.68 17.19
CA ALA A 337 -18.46 -10.14 17.56
C ALA A 337 -19.42 -10.23 16.36
N SER A 338 -20.31 -11.24 16.39
CA SER A 338 -21.53 -11.16 15.59
C SER A 338 -22.42 -10.03 16.07
N THR A 339 -23.26 -9.48 15.18
CA THR A 339 -24.16 -8.35 15.51
C THR A 339 -25.08 -8.66 16.70
N THR A 340 -25.50 -9.92 16.86
CA THR A 340 -26.36 -10.36 17.97
C THR A 340 -25.61 -10.60 19.27
N ALA A 341 -24.30 -10.85 19.22
CA ALA A 341 -23.49 -11.11 20.42
C ALA A 341 -23.13 -9.83 21.18
N VAL A 342 -23.28 -8.67 20.54
CA VAL A 342 -23.00 -7.35 21.14
C VAL A 342 -24.20 -6.39 21.07
N ASP A 343 -25.41 -6.91 20.83
CA ASP A 343 -26.63 -6.11 20.76
C ASP A 343 -27.12 -5.68 22.15
N LEU A 344 -26.80 -4.44 22.53
CA LEU A 344 -27.25 -3.86 23.78
C LEU A 344 -28.76 -3.70 23.86
N ASP A 345 -29.49 -3.61 22.75
CA ASP A 345 -30.94 -3.48 22.78
C ASP A 345 -31.64 -4.84 22.91
N ALA A 346 -30.94 -5.95 22.63
CA ALA A 346 -31.47 -7.31 22.66
C ALA A 346 -30.57 -8.32 23.40
N PRO A 347 -30.35 -8.18 24.72
CA PRO A 347 -29.57 -9.14 25.51
C PRO A 347 -30.29 -10.49 25.59
N GLN A 348 -29.50 -11.56 25.66
CA GLN A 348 -30.02 -12.92 25.75
C GLN A 348 -30.52 -13.25 27.16
N ASP A 349 -29.83 -12.74 28.20
CA ASP A 349 -30.13 -12.95 29.62
C ASP A 349 -29.51 -11.82 30.48
N PRO A 350 -29.75 -11.80 31.82
CA PRO A 350 -29.19 -10.76 32.70
C PRO A 350 -27.65 -10.75 32.81
N GLU A 351 -26.98 -11.88 32.64
CA GLU A 351 -25.52 -11.98 32.67
C GLU A 351 -24.92 -11.39 31.40
N HIS A 352 -25.50 -11.74 30.24
CA HIS A 352 -25.17 -11.13 28.96
C HIS A 352 -25.39 -9.62 28.99
N ARG A 353 -26.51 -9.13 29.55
CA ARG A 353 -26.74 -7.68 29.74
C ARG A 353 -25.61 -7.00 30.52
N ALA A 354 -25.18 -7.60 31.63
CA ALA A 354 -24.10 -7.04 32.45
C ALA A 354 -22.74 -7.04 31.72
N MET A 355 -22.45 -8.09 30.94
CA MET A 355 -21.27 -8.13 30.07
C MET A 355 -21.30 -7.01 29.02
N LEU A 356 -22.43 -6.80 28.35
CA LEU A 356 -22.59 -5.73 27.34
C LEU A 356 -22.42 -4.35 27.96
N GLU A 357 -23.02 -4.09 29.12
CA GLU A 357 -22.85 -2.81 29.82
C GLU A 357 -21.37 -2.54 30.17
N ARG A 358 -20.63 -3.56 30.63
CA ARG A 358 -19.18 -3.47 30.85
C ARG A 358 -18.41 -3.22 29.56
N LEU A 359 -18.74 -3.93 28.49
CA LEU A 359 -18.10 -3.79 27.17
C LEU A 359 -18.25 -2.36 26.65
N TYR A 360 -19.47 -1.84 26.61
CA TYR A 360 -19.74 -0.48 26.17
C TYR A 360 -19.15 0.57 27.11
N ALA A 361 -19.09 0.33 28.43
CA ALA A 361 -18.39 1.22 29.35
C ALA A 361 -16.87 1.27 29.06
N ALA A 362 -16.24 0.12 28.80
CA ALA A 362 -14.83 0.05 28.44
C ALA A 362 -14.55 0.78 27.12
N LEU A 363 -15.36 0.57 26.08
CA LEU A 363 -15.23 1.25 24.78
C LEU A 363 -15.45 2.77 24.87
N ASN A 364 -16.45 3.22 25.65
CA ASN A 364 -16.77 4.65 25.79
C ASN A 364 -15.81 5.42 26.70
N SER A 365 -14.96 4.73 27.46
CA SER A 365 -14.01 5.38 28.39
C SER A 365 -13.01 6.31 27.70
N THR A 366 -12.81 6.18 26.38
CA THR A 366 -11.81 6.91 25.59
C THR A 366 -12.39 7.75 24.43
N ALA A 367 -13.68 7.61 24.09
CA ALA A 367 -14.30 8.32 22.95
C ALA A 367 -15.78 8.70 23.21
N PRO A 368 -16.13 10.00 23.38
CA PRO A 368 -17.48 10.46 23.71
C PRO A 368 -18.41 10.69 22.49
N HIS A 369 -18.10 10.13 21.32
CA HIS A 369 -18.96 10.29 20.13
C HIS A 369 -19.89 9.08 19.96
N HIS A 370 -21.13 9.33 19.52
CA HIS A 370 -22.16 8.33 19.25
C HIS A 370 -21.59 7.16 18.41
N MET A 371 -21.16 6.11 19.09
CA MET A 371 -20.48 4.98 18.49
C MET A 371 -21.52 4.12 17.76
N ARG A 372 -21.32 3.92 16.46
CA ARG A 372 -21.91 2.79 15.70
C ARG A 372 -20.77 1.96 15.08
N PRO A 373 -19.90 1.36 15.91
CA PRO A 373 -18.75 0.65 15.39
C PRO A 373 -19.21 -0.55 14.54
N ASN A 374 -18.71 -0.64 13.30
CA ASN A 374 -19.02 -1.76 12.40
C ASN A 374 -18.19 -2.99 12.76
N GLN A 375 -18.77 -4.19 12.73
CA GLN A 375 -18.04 -5.44 12.95
C GLN A 375 -17.42 -5.95 11.65
N VAL A 376 -16.32 -6.71 11.73
CA VAL A 376 -15.65 -7.31 10.56
C VAL A 376 -16.63 -8.15 9.75
N GLY A 377 -17.47 -8.95 10.42
CA GLY A 377 -18.46 -9.79 9.75
C GLY A 377 -19.48 -9.00 8.92
N SER A 378 -19.75 -7.73 9.25
CA SER A 378 -20.65 -6.88 8.45
C SER A 378 -20.09 -6.59 7.06
N LEU A 379 -18.77 -6.41 6.95
CA LEU A 379 -18.06 -6.20 5.69
C LEU A 379 -18.07 -7.47 4.85
N TYR A 380 -17.72 -8.61 5.43
CA TYR A 380 -17.70 -9.88 4.70
C TYR A 380 -19.09 -10.33 4.26
N ARG A 381 -20.14 -10.01 5.03
CA ARG A 381 -21.52 -10.20 4.56
C ARG A 381 -21.82 -9.37 3.30
N LYS A 382 -21.30 -8.13 3.18
CA LYS A 382 -21.39 -7.34 1.94
C LYS A 382 -20.61 -8.02 0.80
N VAL A 383 -19.38 -8.48 1.05
CA VAL A 383 -18.56 -9.23 0.08
C VAL A 383 -19.33 -10.43 -0.47
N VAL A 384 -19.92 -11.25 0.41
CA VAL A 384 -20.69 -12.44 0.03
C VAL A 384 -21.93 -12.07 -0.79
N ARG A 385 -22.63 -10.97 -0.47
CA ARG A 385 -23.79 -10.50 -1.26
C ARG A 385 -23.37 -10.09 -2.68
N VAL A 386 -22.29 -9.33 -2.82
CA VAL A 386 -21.77 -8.93 -4.14
C VAL A 386 -21.26 -10.15 -4.91
N LEU A 387 -20.62 -11.11 -4.23
CA LEU A 387 -20.16 -12.35 -4.84
C LEU A 387 -21.31 -13.18 -5.42
N LYS A 388 -22.42 -13.32 -4.69
CA LYS A 388 -23.66 -13.97 -5.18
C LYS A 388 -24.29 -13.24 -6.36
N LEU A 389 -24.31 -11.90 -6.32
CA LEU A 389 -24.79 -11.12 -7.45
C LEU A 389 -23.95 -11.37 -8.70
N LEU A 390 -22.63 -11.45 -8.56
CA LEU A 390 -21.73 -11.79 -9.66
C LEU A 390 -21.95 -13.22 -10.15
N GLU A 391 -22.18 -14.19 -9.27
CA GLU A 391 -22.51 -15.58 -9.62
C GLU A 391 -23.76 -15.63 -10.52
N HIS A 392 -24.82 -14.90 -10.16
CA HIS A 392 -26.04 -14.84 -10.95
C HIS A 392 -25.82 -14.21 -12.33
N ARG A 393 -24.98 -13.18 -12.43
CA ARG A 393 -24.72 -12.47 -13.69
C ARG A 393 -23.69 -13.16 -14.59
N HIS A 394 -22.66 -13.75 -13.98
CA HIS A 394 -21.46 -14.27 -14.63
C HIS A 394 -21.00 -15.60 -14.02
N PRO A 395 -21.83 -16.67 -14.11
CA PRO A 395 -21.64 -17.91 -13.35
C PRO A 395 -20.34 -18.66 -13.66
N SER A 396 -19.64 -18.31 -14.75
CA SER A 396 -18.37 -18.94 -15.15
C SER A 396 -17.14 -18.05 -14.94
N SER A 397 -17.29 -16.86 -14.35
CA SER A 397 -16.17 -15.92 -14.19
C SER A 397 -15.25 -16.25 -13.01
N LEU A 398 -15.76 -16.96 -12.00
CA LEU A 398 -15.04 -17.42 -10.82
C LEU A 398 -15.58 -18.79 -10.37
N ASP A 399 -14.80 -19.47 -9.53
CA ASP A 399 -15.27 -20.62 -8.76
C ASP A 399 -15.98 -20.13 -7.48
N TYR A 400 -17.27 -19.82 -7.61
CA TYR A 400 -18.06 -19.19 -6.54
C TYR A 400 -18.25 -20.09 -5.32
N ASP A 401 -18.35 -21.40 -5.52
CA ASP A 401 -18.43 -22.39 -4.43
C ASP A 401 -17.13 -22.40 -3.62
N TYR A 402 -15.98 -22.44 -4.31
CA TYR A 402 -14.67 -22.39 -3.66
C TYR A 402 -14.48 -21.11 -2.83
N TRP A 403 -14.78 -19.95 -3.40
CA TRP A 403 -14.60 -18.66 -2.72
C TRP A 403 -15.63 -18.46 -1.61
N GLY A 404 -16.89 -18.85 -1.82
CA GLY A 404 -17.94 -18.80 -0.82
C GLY A 404 -17.60 -19.65 0.42
N ALA A 405 -17.06 -20.85 0.22
CA ALA A 405 -16.62 -21.70 1.32
C ALA A 405 -15.47 -21.08 2.12
N ARG A 406 -14.44 -20.53 1.45
CA ARG A 406 -13.30 -19.90 2.14
C ARG A 406 -13.67 -18.63 2.89
N LEU A 407 -14.50 -17.76 2.31
CA LEU A 407 -15.01 -16.58 3.02
C LEU A 407 -15.93 -16.96 4.19
N GLY A 408 -16.64 -18.08 4.08
CA GLY A 408 -17.41 -18.64 5.18
C GLY A 408 -16.54 -19.06 6.37
N VAL A 409 -15.35 -19.63 6.11
CA VAL A 409 -14.37 -19.97 7.16
C VAL A 409 -13.89 -18.71 7.87
N VAL A 410 -13.51 -17.66 7.12
CA VAL A 410 -13.08 -16.37 7.71
C VAL A 410 -14.14 -15.78 8.63
N LEU A 411 -15.42 -15.81 8.21
CA LEU A 411 -16.54 -15.35 9.03
C LEU A 411 -16.72 -16.19 10.31
N GLU A 412 -16.58 -17.51 10.22
CA GLU A 412 -16.74 -18.42 11.37
C GLU A 412 -15.60 -18.27 12.37
N GLU A 413 -14.36 -18.21 11.90
CA GLU A 413 -13.14 -18.04 12.70
C GLU A 413 -13.20 -16.71 13.48
N GLY A 414 -13.57 -15.60 12.82
CA GLY A 414 -13.78 -14.31 13.49
C GLY A 414 -14.96 -14.32 14.49
N GLU A 415 -16.19 -14.58 14.00
CA GLU A 415 -17.42 -14.39 14.80
C GLU A 415 -17.62 -15.40 15.94
N HIS A 416 -16.86 -16.50 15.96
CA HIS A 416 -16.94 -17.51 17.01
C HIS A 416 -15.61 -17.75 17.69
N GLU A 417 -14.54 -18.08 16.96
CA GLU A 417 -13.29 -18.52 17.58
C GLU A 417 -12.54 -17.35 18.21
N HIS A 418 -12.32 -16.26 17.46
CA HIS A 418 -11.68 -15.06 17.96
C HIS A 418 -12.54 -14.37 19.03
N PHE A 419 -13.85 -14.27 18.78
CA PHE A 419 -14.81 -13.75 19.76
C PHE A 419 -14.74 -14.48 21.11
N ASP A 420 -14.82 -15.82 21.10
CA ASP A 420 -14.75 -16.61 22.33
C ASP A 420 -13.41 -16.42 23.05
N PHE A 421 -12.30 -16.40 22.32
CA PHE A 421 -10.98 -16.14 22.88
C PHE A 421 -10.92 -14.80 23.61
N PHE A 422 -11.26 -13.69 22.93
CA PHE A 422 -11.23 -12.36 23.54
C PHE A 422 -12.26 -12.22 24.67
N ARG A 423 -13.39 -12.92 24.60
CA ARG A 423 -14.37 -12.96 25.70
C ARG A 423 -13.75 -13.54 26.97
N THR A 424 -13.02 -14.66 26.86
CA THR A 424 -12.36 -15.24 28.04
C THR A 424 -11.31 -14.32 28.66
N LEU A 425 -10.63 -13.49 27.84
CA LEU A 425 -9.72 -12.47 28.34
C LEU A 425 -10.50 -11.33 29.01
N PHE A 426 -11.58 -10.85 28.37
CA PHE A 426 -12.41 -9.76 28.87
C PHE A 426 -13.06 -10.08 30.21
N ASP A 427 -13.45 -11.32 30.43
CA ASP A 427 -14.03 -11.79 31.69
C ASP A 427 -12.97 -12.26 32.71
N GLY A 428 -11.70 -12.34 32.31
CA GLY A 428 -10.60 -12.80 33.15
C GLY A 428 -10.70 -14.29 33.51
N THR A 429 -11.34 -15.09 32.65
CA THR A 429 -11.55 -16.53 32.83
C THR A 429 -10.59 -17.38 32.00
N HIS A 430 -9.74 -16.75 31.18
CA HIS A 430 -8.79 -17.45 30.33
C HIS A 430 -7.82 -18.32 31.17
N PRO A 431 -7.57 -19.60 30.83
CA PRO A 431 -6.80 -20.53 31.65
C PRO A 431 -5.34 -20.12 31.94
N ALA A 432 -4.76 -19.28 31.09
CA ALA A 432 -3.41 -18.74 31.26
C ALA A 432 -3.33 -17.56 32.24
N LEU A 433 -4.46 -17.09 32.78
CA LEU A 433 -4.52 -16.02 33.79
C LEU A 433 -4.74 -16.61 35.19
N PRO A 434 -4.17 -16.02 36.25
CA PRO A 434 -4.54 -16.36 37.61
C PRO A 434 -6.02 -16.07 37.87
N ALA A 435 -6.61 -16.80 38.82
CA ALA A 435 -8.00 -16.59 39.21
C ALA A 435 -8.16 -15.21 39.86
N GLY A 436 -8.91 -14.30 39.20
CA GLY A 436 -9.07 -12.93 39.69
C GLY A 436 -10.07 -12.07 38.93
N GLY A 437 -10.69 -12.58 37.86
CA GLY A 437 -11.61 -11.80 37.04
C GLY A 437 -10.92 -10.70 36.24
N PRO A 438 -11.66 -9.70 35.73
CA PRO A 438 -11.16 -8.71 34.78
C PRO A 438 -10.18 -7.69 35.38
N ASP A 439 -10.08 -7.59 36.71
CA ASP A 439 -9.24 -6.60 37.41
C ASP A 439 -7.73 -6.80 37.14
N ILE A 440 -7.34 -7.98 36.64
CA ILE A 440 -5.96 -8.27 36.23
C ILE A 440 -5.44 -7.34 35.13
N TRP A 441 -6.35 -6.73 34.36
CA TRP A 441 -6.01 -5.79 33.29
C TRP A 441 -5.73 -4.36 33.80
N ASP A 442 -5.90 -4.09 35.10
CA ASP A 442 -5.41 -2.87 35.73
C ASP A 442 -3.87 -2.90 35.74
N PRO A 443 -3.18 -1.87 35.20
CA PRO A 443 -1.71 -1.79 35.21
C PRO A 443 -1.08 -1.80 36.61
N THR A 444 -1.85 -1.49 37.65
CA THR A 444 -1.42 -1.52 39.06
C THR A 444 -1.59 -2.91 39.70
N HIS A 445 -2.26 -3.85 39.02
CA HIS A 445 -2.45 -5.20 39.52
C HIS A 445 -1.09 -5.93 39.64
N PRO A 446 -0.80 -6.58 40.78
CA PRO A 446 0.50 -7.24 41.00
C PRO A 446 0.82 -8.31 39.95
N GLU A 447 -0.21 -9.00 39.47
CA GLU A 447 -0.12 -10.05 38.45
C GLU A 447 -0.44 -9.55 37.03
N HIS A 448 -0.42 -8.23 36.78
CA HIS A 448 -0.71 -7.69 35.45
C HIS A 448 0.20 -8.35 34.37
N PRO A 449 -0.35 -8.95 33.29
CA PRO A 449 0.39 -9.89 32.46
C PRO A 449 1.23 -9.24 31.35
N VAL A 450 1.10 -7.94 31.11
CA VAL A 450 1.81 -7.25 30.02
C VAL A 450 2.76 -6.16 30.50
N LEU A 451 3.72 -5.82 29.65
CA LEU A 451 4.67 -4.72 29.80
C LEU A 451 4.08 -3.43 29.22
N ALA A 452 4.36 -2.30 29.89
CA ALA A 452 4.07 -0.99 29.31
C ALA A 452 5.11 -0.68 28.22
N LEU A 453 4.63 -0.35 27.01
CA LEU A 453 5.49 -0.14 25.84
C LEU A 453 5.36 1.28 25.30
N LYS A 454 6.48 1.86 24.90
CA LYS A 454 6.55 3.07 24.09
C LYS A 454 6.67 2.70 22.61
N LEU A 455 5.81 3.29 21.79
CA LEU A 455 5.91 3.18 20.34
C LEU A 455 6.77 4.32 19.80
N GLU A 456 7.87 3.96 19.14
CA GLU A 456 8.73 4.90 18.42
C GLU A 456 8.98 4.33 17.03
N SER A 457 9.06 5.21 16.03
CA SER A 457 9.41 4.78 14.68
C SER A 457 10.79 4.11 14.66
N GLY A 458 10.93 3.09 13.81
CA GLY A 458 12.21 2.51 13.44
C GLY A 458 12.93 3.30 12.35
N LEU A 459 12.30 4.36 11.82
CA LEU A 459 12.90 5.31 10.90
C LEU A 459 13.42 6.54 11.64
N PRO A 460 14.55 7.11 11.19
CA PRO A 460 15.07 8.34 11.77
C PRO A 460 14.24 9.53 11.26
N ARG A 461 14.36 10.68 11.94
CA ARG A 461 13.82 11.92 11.39
C ARG A 461 14.56 12.21 10.08
N SER A 462 13.82 12.59 9.04
CA SER A 462 14.33 12.75 7.66
C SER A 462 15.72 13.40 7.60
N GLY A 463 16.72 12.67 7.10
CA GLY A 463 18.08 13.15 6.89
C GLY A 463 19.10 12.72 7.95
N GLU A 464 18.66 12.13 9.07
CA GLU A 464 19.55 11.57 10.08
C GLU A 464 19.89 10.10 9.78
N PRO A 465 21.14 9.64 9.99
CA PRO A 465 21.48 8.22 9.87
C PRO A 465 20.89 7.42 11.04
N ILE A 466 20.51 6.16 10.81
CA ILE A 466 20.22 5.24 11.92
C ILE A 466 21.50 5.05 12.74
N VAL A 467 21.46 5.42 14.01
CA VAL A 467 22.57 5.24 14.96
C VAL A 467 22.73 3.76 15.31
N ASP A 468 23.98 3.33 15.45
CA ASP A 468 24.31 1.97 15.90
C ASP A 468 24.24 1.90 17.42
N GLU A 469 23.02 1.96 17.94
CA GLU A 469 22.66 1.82 19.35
C GLU A 469 21.57 0.76 19.48
N LEU A 470 21.48 0.12 20.64
CA LEU A 470 20.62 -1.05 20.87
C LEU A 470 19.17 -0.84 20.36
N LEU A 471 18.47 0.19 20.85
CA LEU A 471 17.04 0.38 20.55
C LEU A 471 16.78 0.86 19.12
N PRO A 472 17.47 1.89 18.57
CA PRO A 472 17.29 2.28 17.17
C PRO A 472 17.65 1.16 16.19
N ALA A 473 18.70 0.39 16.46
CA ALA A 473 19.10 -0.75 15.65
C ALA A 473 18.00 -1.83 15.61
N MET A 474 17.49 -2.22 16.78
CA MET A 474 16.45 -3.25 16.87
C MET A 474 15.13 -2.81 16.22
N ARG A 475 14.70 -1.55 16.40
CA ARG A 475 13.49 -1.02 15.75
C ARG A 475 13.63 -0.97 14.23
N HIS A 476 14.77 -0.48 13.74
CA HIS A 476 15.05 -0.43 12.30
C HIS A 476 15.06 -1.84 11.70
N LEU A 477 15.76 -2.79 12.32
CA LEU A 477 15.83 -4.16 11.84
C LEU A 477 14.45 -4.86 11.89
N SER A 478 13.65 -4.59 12.92
CA SER A 478 12.28 -5.11 13.01
C SER A 478 11.40 -4.65 11.84
N ASN A 479 11.49 -3.38 11.45
CA ASN A 479 10.80 -2.86 10.27
C ASN A 479 11.27 -3.51 8.97
N LEU A 480 12.59 -3.72 8.80
CA LEU A 480 13.12 -4.40 7.62
C LEU A 480 12.56 -5.83 7.50
N HIS A 481 12.48 -6.56 8.61
CA HIS A 481 11.82 -7.87 8.62
C HIS A 481 10.32 -7.76 8.32
N TYR A 482 9.61 -6.82 8.91
CA TYR A 482 8.18 -6.61 8.64
C TYR A 482 7.91 -6.29 7.15
N TRP A 483 8.71 -5.41 6.54
CA TRP A 483 8.58 -5.09 5.11
C TRP A 483 8.91 -6.28 4.22
N ALA A 484 9.95 -7.05 4.59
CA ALA A 484 10.26 -8.30 3.90
C ALA A 484 9.10 -9.30 3.99
N VAL A 485 8.46 -9.46 5.16
CA VAL A 485 7.26 -10.29 5.33
C VAL A 485 6.17 -9.84 4.36
N CYS A 486 5.84 -8.55 4.33
CA CYS A 486 4.79 -8.04 3.44
C CYS A 486 5.13 -8.25 1.95
N MET A 487 6.37 -8.00 1.53
CA MET A 487 6.79 -8.26 0.14
C MET A 487 6.73 -9.75 -0.21
N LEU A 488 7.11 -10.63 0.71
CA LEU A 488 7.01 -12.08 0.54
C LEU A 488 5.56 -12.54 0.45
N LEU A 489 4.65 -11.96 1.24
CA LEU A 489 3.22 -12.24 1.16
C LEU A 489 2.63 -11.79 -0.18
N ASP A 490 2.92 -10.58 -0.68
CA ASP A 490 2.48 -10.15 -2.01
C ASP A 490 2.95 -11.12 -3.10
N LEU A 491 4.23 -11.51 -3.09
CA LEU A 491 4.75 -12.53 -4.00
C LEU A 491 4.03 -13.87 -3.81
N SER A 492 3.76 -14.27 -2.58
CA SER A 492 3.07 -15.51 -2.25
C SER A 492 1.67 -15.56 -2.87
N TYR A 493 0.87 -14.50 -2.71
CA TYR A 493 -0.48 -14.40 -3.26
C TYR A 493 -0.50 -14.48 -4.79
N ARG A 494 0.50 -13.89 -5.45
CA ARG A 494 0.67 -13.98 -6.91
C ARG A 494 1.14 -15.35 -7.38
N HIS A 495 1.75 -16.14 -6.50
CA HIS A 495 2.39 -17.43 -6.81
C HIS A 495 1.80 -18.60 -6.01
N ARG A 496 0.49 -18.57 -5.72
CA ARG A 496 -0.26 -19.68 -5.09
C ARG A 496 0.37 -20.17 -3.79
N GLY A 497 0.81 -19.24 -2.97
CA GLY A 497 1.29 -19.52 -1.63
C GLY A 497 2.74 -19.96 -1.50
N ARG A 498 3.53 -19.92 -2.58
CA ARG A 498 4.92 -20.40 -2.61
C ARG A 498 5.81 -19.79 -1.53
N PHE A 499 5.55 -18.56 -1.09
CA PHE A 499 6.43 -17.81 -0.18
C PHE A 499 5.86 -17.63 1.24
N HIS A 500 4.71 -18.24 1.56
CA HIS A 500 4.14 -18.19 2.91
C HIS A 500 5.10 -18.71 3.97
N SER A 501 5.82 -19.80 3.67
CA SER A 501 6.80 -20.36 4.61
C SER A 501 7.92 -19.37 4.91
N ALA A 502 8.42 -18.64 3.91
CA ALA A 502 9.44 -17.62 4.10
C ALA A 502 8.93 -16.43 4.92
N ALA A 503 7.76 -15.89 4.57
CA ALA A 503 7.11 -14.82 5.33
C ALA A 503 6.94 -15.22 6.81
N ARG A 504 6.40 -16.42 7.04
CA ARG A 504 6.21 -16.98 8.38
C ARG A 504 7.51 -17.14 9.15
N ARG A 505 8.59 -17.64 8.54
CA ARG A 505 9.92 -17.74 9.20
C ARG A 505 10.43 -16.37 9.66
N HIS A 506 10.28 -15.33 8.84
CA HIS A 506 10.66 -13.97 9.23
C HIS A 506 9.84 -13.45 10.42
N MET A 507 8.54 -13.75 10.45
CA MET A 507 7.64 -13.35 11.52
C MET A 507 7.92 -14.10 12.83
N THR A 508 8.02 -15.44 12.80
CA THR A 508 8.15 -16.27 14.00
C THR A 508 9.59 -16.38 14.52
N GLY A 509 10.58 -16.03 13.70
CA GLY A 509 11.99 -16.03 14.07
C GLY A 509 12.50 -14.63 14.42
N PRO A 510 13.10 -13.90 13.47
CA PRO A 510 13.71 -12.59 13.74
C PRO A 510 12.76 -11.56 14.36
N LEU A 511 11.55 -11.40 13.80
CA LEU A 511 10.61 -10.39 14.27
C LEU A 511 10.12 -10.69 15.69
N ARG A 512 9.83 -11.96 16.01
CA ARG A 512 9.54 -12.41 17.38
C ARG A 512 10.67 -12.07 18.35
N SER A 513 11.89 -12.48 18.01
CA SER A 513 13.08 -12.30 18.85
C SER A 513 13.32 -10.82 19.13
N LEU A 514 13.30 -9.98 18.08
CA LEU A 514 13.46 -8.53 18.21
C LEU A 514 12.32 -7.89 19.00
N GLY A 515 11.07 -8.28 18.74
CA GLY A 515 9.90 -7.71 19.43
C GLY A 515 9.88 -8.02 20.91
N SER A 516 10.17 -9.28 21.28
CA SER A 516 10.25 -9.68 22.68
C SER A 516 11.38 -8.96 23.41
N ALA A 517 12.53 -8.78 22.75
CA ALA A 517 13.67 -8.07 23.33
C ALA A 517 13.48 -6.55 23.39
N LEU A 518 12.75 -5.93 22.45
CA LEU A 518 12.34 -4.52 22.55
C LEU A 518 11.41 -4.32 23.74
N ALA A 519 10.47 -5.25 23.95
CA ALA A 519 9.49 -5.17 25.01
C ALA A 519 10.13 -5.16 26.41
N THR A 520 11.19 -5.95 26.64
CA THR A 520 11.93 -5.92 27.93
C THR A 520 12.62 -4.59 28.23
N HIS A 521 12.82 -3.76 27.21
CA HIS A 521 13.34 -2.40 27.35
C HIS A 521 12.23 -1.33 27.37
N GLY A 522 10.96 -1.74 27.39
CA GLY A 522 9.81 -0.83 27.39
C GLY A 522 9.51 -0.22 26.02
N HIS A 523 9.92 -0.85 24.93
CA HIS A 523 9.65 -0.39 23.56
C HIS A 523 8.85 -1.43 22.76
N GLY A 524 7.93 -0.97 21.94
CA GLY A 524 7.19 -1.82 21.01
C GLY A 524 7.89 -1.95 19.66
N VAL A 525 7.52 -2.99 18.90
CA VAL A 525 7.87 -3.08 17.47
C VAL A 525 7.14 -1.96 16.72
N PRO A 526 7.83 -1.18 15.86
CA PRO A 526 7.19 -0.01 15.23
C PRO A 526 6.11 -0.38 14.21
N PHE A 527 6.34 -1.45 13.44
CA PHE A 527 5.53 -1.83 12.29
C PHE A 527 5.26 -0.64 11.34
N ASP A 528 6.27 0.20 11.12
CA ASP A 528 6.13 1.39 10.27
C ASP A 528 5.67 0.98 8.88
N ALA A 529 4.71 1.71 8.30
CA ALA A 529 4.27 1.42 6.94
C ALA A 529 5.38 1.74 5.94
N PHE A 530 5.59 0.85 4.96
CA PHE A 530 6.56 1.13 3.91
C PHE A 530 5.96 2.14 2.91
N VAL A 531 6.60 3.30 2.76
CA VAL A 531 6.07 4.46 2.01
C VAL A 531 5.75 4.14 0.54
N ALA A 532 6.48 3.21 -0.06
CA ALA A 532 6.26 2.80 -1.46
C ALA A 532 5.18 1.70 -1.62
N GLY A 533 4.55 1.27 -0.53
CA GLY A 533 3.71 0.07 -0.51
C GLY A 533 4.51 -1.21 -0.69
N TYR A 534 3.84 -2.36 -0.63
CA TYR A 534 4.51 -3.67 -0.53
C TYR A 534 4.64 -4.42 -1.87
N ALA A 535 4.17 -3.80 -2.96
CA ALA A 535 4.38 -4.23 -4.34
C ALA A 535 4.84 -3.04 -5.22
N PRO A 536 6.00 -2.43 -4.90
CA PRO A 536 6.45 -1.17 -5.52
C PRO A 536 6.95 -1.33 -6.97
N GLY A 537 7.10 -2.56 -7.45
CA GLY A 537 7.55 -2.89 -8.81
C GLY A 537 6.46 -2.67 -9.86
N LEU A 538 6.91 -2.40 -11.10
CA LEU A 538 6.04 -2.24 -12.26
C LEU A 538 5.37 -3.56 -12.68
N ASP A 539 6.03 -4.69 -12.42
CA ASP A 539 5.58 -6.04 -12.76
C ASP A 539 6.10 -7.05 -11.72
N SER A 540 5.73 -8.33 -11.88
CA SER A 540 6.13 -9.40 -10.96
C SER A 540 7.65 -9.57 -10.86
N ARG A 541 8.39 -9.37 -11.97
CA ARG A 541 9.85 -9.48 -11.97
C ARG A 541 10.46 -8.33 -11.16
N ARG A 542 10.00 -7.10 -11.37
CA ARG A 542 10.50 -5.94 -10.64
C ARG A 542 10.13 -5.99 -9.16
N ASN A 543 8.96 -6.54 -8.82
CA ASN A 543 8.59 -6.84 -7.44
C ASN A 543 9.55 -7.85 -6.79
N LEU A 544 9.89 -8.92 -7.49
CA LEU A 544 10.88 -9.91 -7.03
C LEU A 544 12.25 -9.26 -6.81
N GLU A 545 12.75 -8.48 -7.78
CA GLU A 545 14.04 -7.78 -7.66
C GLU A 545 14.06 -6.82 -6.46
N LEU A 546 12.96 -6.11 -6.19
CA LEU A 546 12.83 -5.23 -5.03
C LEU A 546 12.73 -6.01 -3.71
N ALA A 547 12.05 -7.15 -3.67
CA ALA A 547 12.01 -8.03 -2.51
C ALA A 547 13.40 -8.60 -2.18
N VAL A 548 14.15 -9.05 -3.20
CA VAL A 548 15.55 -9.48 -3.06
C VAL A 548 16.42 -8.33 -2.54
N SER A 549 16.25 -7.12 -3.07
CA SER A 549 16.98 -5.94 -2.60
C SER A 549 16.66 -5.61 -1.13
N MET A 550 15.39 -5.69 -0.73
CA MET A 550 14.97 -5.49 0.67
C MET A 550 15.61 -6.52 1.61
N LEU A 551 15.65 -7.79 1.22
CA LEU A 551 16.32 -8.86 1.99
C LEU A 551 17.83 -8.64 2.07
N GLN A 552 18.48 -8.19 1.00
CA GLN A 552 19.90 -7.82 1.02
C GLN A 552 20.17 -6.64 1.98
N GLN A 553 19.32 -5.61 1.98
CA GLN A 553 19.41 -4.51 2.95
C GLN A 553 19.20 -5.00 4.38
N THR A 554 18.27 -5.94 4.58
CA THR A 554 18.04 -6.60 5.88
C THR A 554 19.29 -7.33 6.34
N LEU A 555 19.97 -8.06 5.45
CA LEU A 555 21.22 -8.77 5.77
C LEU A 555 22.36 -7.81 6.14
N ILE A 556 22.51 -6.70 5.41
CA ILE A 556 23.50 -5.65 5.72
C ILE A 556 23.22 -5.06 7.10
N ALA A 557 21.96 -4.73 7.40
CA ALA A 557 21.56 -4.21 8.70
C ALA A 557 21.81 -5.22 9.83
N GLN A 558 21.48 -6.50 9.62
CA GLN A 558 21.76 -7.59 10.55
C GLN A 558 23.26 -7.68 10.89
N GLN A 559 24.14 -7.58 9.88
CA GLN A 559 25.59 -7.60 10.10
C GLN A 559 26.07 -6.36 10.85
N ARG A 560 25.56 -5.18 10.47
CA ARG A 560 25.88 -3.90 11.13
C ARG A 560 25.52 -3.93 12.62
N TYR A 561 24.36 -4.49 12.96
CA TYR A 561 23.82 -4.50 14.32
C TYR A 561 24.12 -5.79 15.09
N ALA A 562 25.06 -6.63 14.64
CA ALA A 562 25.30 -7.97 15.19
C ALA A 562 25.46 -8.01 16.72
N ARG A 563 26.08 -6.97 17.31
CA ARG A 563 26.28 -6.83 18.76
C ARG A 563 25.00 -6.54 19.57
N HIS A 564 23.93 -6.15 18.89
CA HIS A 564 22.64 -5.77 19.46
C HIS A 564 21.57 -6.83 19.24
N LEU A 565 21.89 -7.93 18.54
CA LEU A 565 20.94 -8.99 18.26
C LEU A 565 20.67 -9.82 19.53
N PRO A 566 19.41 -10.13 19.83
CA PRO A 566 19.07 -11.02 20.95
C PRO A 566 19.66 -12.43 20.75
N PRO A 567 19.90 -13.20 21.83
CA PRO A 567 20.48 -14.53 21.73
C PRO A 567 19.66 -15.55 20.93
N ASP A 568 18.33 -15.37 20.86
CA ASP A 568 17.41 -16.23 20.13
C ASP A 568 17.12 -15.74 18.70
N TYR A 569 17.87 -14.75 18.19
CA TYR A 569 17.71 -14.20 16.86
C TYR A 569 18.06 -15.24 15.77
N ALA A 570 17.17 -15.43 14.79
CA ALA A 570 17.35 -16.41 13.73
C ALA A 570 18.28 -15.90 12.61
N HIS A 571 19.60 -16.06 12.81
CA HIS A 571 20.63 -15.50 11.91
C HIS A 571 20.58 -15.97 10.45
N THR A 572 20.08 -17.18 10.17
CA THR A 572 20.06 -17.77 8.82
C THR A 572 18.79 -17.43 8.03
N CYS A 573 17.78 -16.85 8.67
CA CYS A 573 16.45 -16.63 8.08
C CYS A 573 16.52 -15.83 6.76
N VAL A 574 17.25 -14.71 6.75
CA VAL A 574 17.37 -13.85 5.56
C VAL A 574 18.12 -14.57 4.44
N THR A 575 19.19 -15.28 4.77
CA THR A 575 19.96 -16.04 3.77
C THR A 575 19.10 -17.14 3.17
N GLU A 576 18.46 -17.98 3.97
CA GLU A 576 17.57 -19.06 3.48
C GLU A 576 16.49 -18.52 2.54
N THR A 577 15.85 -17.40 2.88
CA THR A 577 14.86 -16.76 2.02
C THR A 577 15.46 -16.24 0.71
N LEU A 578 16.67 -15.66 0.72
CA LEU A 578 17.36 -15.26 -0.52
C LEU A 578 17.67 -16.45 -1.43
N TRP A 579 18.05 -17.60 -0.86
CA TRP A 579 18.25 -18.84 -1.62
C TRP A 579 16.94 -19.31 -2.27
N GLU A 580 15.82 -19.30 -1.53
CA GLU A 580 14.50 -19.68 -2.07
C GLU A 580 14.02 -18.75 -3.20
N LEU A 581 14.35 -17.46 -3.15
CA LEU A 581 14.01 -16.51 -4.21
C LEU A 581 14.95 -16.60 -5.43
N SER A 582 16.16 -17.12 -5.27
CA SER A 582 17.12 -17.23 -6.38
C SER A 582 16.67 -18.17 -7.49
N ASP A 583 15.79 -19.13 -7.19
CA ASP A 583 15.18 -20.04 -8.17
C ASP A 583 14.19 -19.34 -9.14
N LEU A 584 13.88 -18.06 -8.91
CA LEU A 584 12.98 -17.26 -9.77
C LEU A 584 13.69 -16.17 -10.59
N CYS A 585 14.94 -15.85 -10.24
CA CYS A 585 15.77 -14.83 -10.91
C CYS A 585 16.58 -15.47 -12.04
#